data_AF-A0A4C1UC75-F1
#
_entry.id   AF-A0A4C1UC75-F1
#
_cell.length_a   1.000
_cell.length_b   1.000
_cell.length_c   1.000
_cell.angle_alpha   90.00
_cell.angle_beta   90.00
_cell.angle_gamma   90.00
#
_symmetry.space_group_name_H-M   'P 1'
#
loop_
_entity.id
_entity.type
_entity.pdbx_description
1 polymer ?
#
loop_
_entity_poly.entity_id
_entity_poly.type
_entity_poly.pdbx_seq_one_letter_code
_entity_poly.pdbx_strand_id
1 'polypeptide(L)'
;MKASAMLEHDSQYATILAFDVKIERDAQEMADQLGVKIFAADIIYHLFDKFMAYREELKQKKREEFKNIAVFPCKMKVLPQFVFNSRDPIVCGVMVEAGIVKEGTPICVPSKEFVELGVVTSIEVNHKQVETARKGQEVCIKIEPIPGESPKMFGRHFDETDFLVSKKRTKDRSLWHPLVDHGPRRFHVIDIDPLNPISQI
;
A
#
# COMPACT_ATOMS: atom_id res chain seq x y z
N MET A 1 -14.53 -2.41 32.77
CA MET A 1 -14.48 -3.63 31.92
C MET A 1 -15.22 -3.54 30.58
N LYS A 2 -16.21 -2.66 30.36
CA LYS A 2 -16.93 -2.62 29.06
C LYS A 2 -16.13 -2.03 27.89
N ALA A 3 -15.30 -1.01 28.13
CA ALA A 3 -14.52 -0.35 27.06
C ALA A 3 -13.26 -1.13 26.63
N SER A 4 -12.61 -1.86 27.55
CA SER A 4 -11.43 -2.67 27.25
C SER A 4 -11.75 -3.85 26.32
N ALA A 5 -12.98 -4.37 26.35
CA ALA A 5 -13.44 -5.39 25.41
C ALA A 5 -13.43 -4.93 23.94
N MET A 6 -13.49 -3.61 23.69
CA MET A 6 -13.43 -3.07 22.33
C MET A 6 -12.01 -3.10 21.74
N LEU A 7 -10.96 -3.30 22.54
CA LEU A 7 -9.59 -3.39 22.04
C LEU A 7 -9.39 -4.57 21.09
N GLU A 8 -10.10 -5.67 21.34
CA GLU A 8 -10.02 -6.91 20.54
C GLU A 8 -10.88 -6.86 19.27
N HIS A 9 -11.87 -5.95 19.21
CA HIS A 9 -12.76 -5.81 18.06
C HIS A 9 -12.40 -4.61 17.18
N ASP A 10 -12.41 -3.42 17.78
CA ASP A 10 -12.09 -2.20 17.08
C ASP A 10 -11.53 -1.17 18.06
N SER A 11 -10.20 -1.14 18.11
CA SER A 11 -9.42 -0.32 19.05
C SER A 11 -9.74 1.17 18.98
N GLN A 12 -10.34 1.66 17.88
CA GLN A 12 -10.76 3.06 17.78
C GLN A 12 -11.92 3.42 18.72
N TYR A 13 -12.66 2.42 19.20
CA TYR A 13 -13.79 2.60 20.12
C TYR A 13 -13.48 2.19 21.56
N ALA A 14 -12.25 1.76 21.84
CA ALA A 14 -11.77 1.48 23.20
C ALA A 14 -11.47 2.78 23.97
N THR A 15 -12.50 3.61 24.14
CA THR A 15 -12.39 4.93 24.77
C THR A 15 -13.58 5.21 25.70
N ILE A 16 -13.39 6.13 26.65
CA ILE A 16 -14.43 6.57 27.58
C ILE A 16 -14.64 8.07 27.37
N LEU A 17 -15.90 8.48 27.14
CA LEU A 17 -16.31 9.88 27.07
C LEU A 17 -16.95 10.28 28.40
N ALA A 18 -16.28 11.14 29.15
CA ALA A 18 -16.65 11.57 30.50
C ALA A 18 -17.14 13.02 30.46
N PHE A 19 -18.46 13.21 30.43
CA PHE A 19 -19.10 14.53 30.40
C PHE A 19 -19.45 15.02 31.79
N ASP A 20 -18.92 16.19 32.17
CA ASP A 20 -19.20 16.87 33.43
C ASP A 20 -19.08 15.96 34.67
N VAL A 21 -18.05 15.10 34.67
CA VAL A 21 -17.76 14.17 35.77
C VAL A 21 -16.28 14.20 36.12
N LYS A 22 -15.99 14.05 37.41
CA LYS A 22 -14.63 13.94 37.93
C LYS A 22 -14.10 12.52 37.70
N ILE A 23 -12.89 12.41 37.16
CA ILE A 23 -12.19 11.14 37.01
C ILE A 23 -11.32 10.94 38.25
N GLU A 24 -11.56 9.84 38.98
CA GLU A 24 -10.72 9.43 40.10
C GLU A 24 -9.38 8.85 39.60
N ARG A 25 -8.32 9.00 40.39
CA ARG A 25 -6.95 8.60 39.98
C ARG A 25 -6.86 7.13 39.62
N ASP A 26 -7.41 6.25 40.46
CA ASP A 26 -7.41 4.80 40.24
C ASP A 26 -8.10 4.41 38.91
N ALA A 27 -9.12 5.18 38.49
CA ALA A 27 -9.80 4.94 37.22
C ALA A 27 -8.95 5.35 36.02
N GLN A 28 -8.19 6.44 36.13
CA GLN A 28 -7.24 6.85 35.10
C GLN A 28 -6.09 5.84 34.97
N GLU A 29 -5.51 5.42 36.09
CA GLU A 29 -4.43 4.43 36.13
C GLU A 29 -4.87 3.09 35.52
N MET A 30 -6.08 2.62 35.86
CA MET A 30 -6.65 1.41 35.27
C MET A 30 -6.88 1.55 33.77
N ALA A 31 -7.34 2.71 33.30
CA ALA A 31 -7.56 2.94 31.88
C ALA A 31 -6.24 2.96 31.10
N ASP A 32 -5.20 3.60 31.63
CA ASP A 32 -3.87 3.63 31.03
C ASP A 32 -3.25 2.22 30.98
N GLN A 33 -3.38 1.42 32.05
CA GLN A 33 -2.92 0.02 32.07
C GLN A 33 -3.63 -0.86 31.04
N LEU A 34 -4.92 -0.63 30.82
CA LEU A 34 -5.72 -1.36 29.86
C LEU A 34 -5.60 -0.80 28.44
N GLY A 35 -4.90 0.32 28.21
CA GLY A 35 -4.80 0.97 26.91
C GLY A 35 -6.11 1.64 26.44
N VAL A 36 -6.99 2.01 27.38
CA VAL A 36 -8.27 2.69 27.13
C VAL A 36 -8.09 4.20 27.31
N LYS A 37 -8.42 5.00 26.30
CA LYS A 37 -8.28 6.46 26.39
C LYS A 37 -9.52 7.08 27.03
N ILE A 38 -9.35 7.91 28.07
CA ILE A 38 -10.45 8.69 28.65
C ILE A 38 -10.40 10.12 28.13
N PHE A 39 -11.51 10.62 27.61
CA PHE A 39 -11.73 12.02 27.28
C PHE A 39 -12.68 12.63 28.29
N ALA A 40 -12.24 13.70 28.96
CA ALA A 40 -13.10 14.50 29.84
C ALA A 40 -13.31 15.90 29.26
N ALA A 41 -14.55 16.38 29.35
CA ALA A 41 -14.87 17.80 29.20
C ALA A 41 -16.17 18.15 29.95
N ASP A 42 -16.27 19.42 30.29
CA ASP A 42 -17.43 20.13 30.83
C ASP A 42 -18.46 20.50 29.76
N ILE A 43 -18.06 20.56 28.49
CA ILE A 43 -18.91 20.89 27.34
C ILE A 43 -18.92 19.74 26.33
N ILE A 44 -20.12 19.33 25.91
CA ILE A 44 -20.31 18.16 25.04
C ILE A 44 -19.59 18.28 23.68
N TYR A 45 -19.47 19.48 23.12
CA TYR A 45 -18.76 19.73 21.86
C TYR A 45 -17.26 19.46 21.96
N HIS A 46 -16.63 19.80 23.08
CA HIS A 46 -15.20 19.50 23.31
C HIS A 46 -14.93 18.00 23.40
N LEU A 47 -15.87 17.20 23.93
CA LEU A 47 -15.76 15.74 23.92
C LEU A 47 -15.80 15.19 22.49
N PHE A 48 -16.74 15.69 21.68
CA PHE A 48 -16.86 15.30 20.29
C PHE A 48 -15.59 15.62 19.49
N ASP A 49 -15.07 16.85 19.63
CA ASP A 49 -13.87 17.27 18.91
C ASP A 49 -12.64 16.46 19.31
N LYS A 50 -12.43 16.21 20.61
CA LYS A 50 -11.34 15.37 21.11
C LYS A 50 -11.44 13.94 20.60
N PHE A 51 -12.64 13.37 20.57
CA PHE A 51 -12.87 12.03 20.05
C PHE A 51 -12.65 11.94 18.53
N MET A 52 -13.15 12.91 17.76
CA MET A 52 -12.95 12.96 16.32
C MET A 52 -11.48 13.14 15.94
N ALA A 53 -10.75 14.00 16.65
CA ALA A 53 -9.31 14.18 16.47
C ALA A 53 -8.54 12.87 16.73
N TYR A 54 -8.87 12.16 17.81
CA TYR A 54 -8.26 10.87 18.13
C TYR A 54 -8.53 9.80 17.07
N ARG A 55 -9.77 9.73 16.54
CA ARG A 55 -10.10 8.81 15.46
C ARG A 55 -9.31 9.10 14.19
N GLU A 56 -9.16 10.37 13.83
CA GLU A 56 -8.39 10.74 12.64
C GLU A 56 -6.89 10.44 12.83
N GLU A 57 -6.34 10.68 14.03
CA GLU A 57 -4.96 10.30 14.38
C GLU A 57 -4.73 8.79 14.26
N LEU A 58 -5.63 7.96 14.81
CA LEU A 58 -5.54 6.50 14.69
C LEU A 58 -5.64 6.04 13.24
N LYS A 59 -6.52 6.66 12.45
CA LYS A 59 -6.67 6.35 11.03
C LYS A 59 -5.43 6.73 10.24
N GLN A 60 -4.79 7.86 10.56
CA GLN A 60 -3.52 8.27 9.96
C GLN A 60 -2.39 7.33 10.34
N LYS A 61 -2.24 6.99 11.63
CA LYS A 61 -1.25 6.01 12.11
C LYS A 61 -1.38 4.66 11.43
N LYS A 62 -2.60 4.11 11.35
CA LYS A 62 -2.85 2.86 10.60
C LYS A 62 -2.47 3.03 9.13
N ARG A 63 -2.86 4.13 8.47
CA ARG A 63 -2.48 4.40 7.07
C ARG A 63 -0.96 4.46 6.87
N GLU A 64 -0.23 5.05 7.80
CA GLU A 64 1.23 5.15 7.77
C GLU A 64 1.90 3.78 8.00
N GLU A 65 1.43 2.99 8.97
CA GLU A 65 1.90 1.62 9.21
C GLU A 65 1.76 0.74 7.95
N PHE A 66 0.64 0.86 7.23
CA PHE A 66 0.40 0.08 6.02
C PHE A 66 0.92 0.74 4.73
N LYS A 67 1.43 1.98 4.77
CA LYS A 67 1.89 2.73 3.57
C LYS A 67 3.02 2.02 2.81
N ASN A 68 3.81 1.23 3.53
CA ASN A 68 4.95 0.46 3.01
C ASN A 68 4.63 -1.00 2.70
N ILE A 69 3.44 -1.48 3.08
CA ILE A 69 2.99 -2.87 2.85
C ILE A 69 2.07 -2.94 1.63
N ALA A 70 1.28 -1.90 1.39
CA ALA A 70 0.32 -1.87 0.28
C ALA A 70 1.03 -1.80 -1.08
N VAL A 71 0.95 -2.89 -1.85
CA VAL A 71 1.34 -2.93 -3.26
C VAL A 71 0.13 -2.57 -4.11
N PHE A 72 0.21 -1.44 -4.81
CA PHE A 72 -0.82 -1.02 -5.74
C PHE A 72 -0.68 -1.75 -7.08
N PRO A 73 -1.79 -2.16 -7.72
CA PRO A 73 -1.73 -2.79 -9.02
C PRO A 73 -1.20 -1.82 -10.08
N CYS A 74 -0.21 -2.24 -10.87
CA CYS A 74 0.26 -1.52 -12.05
C CYS A 74 0.51 -2.46 -13.23
N LYS A 75 0.34 -1.94 -14.44
CA LYS A 75 0.77 -2.55 -15.69
C LYS A 75 1.55 -1.52 -16.49
N MET A 76 2.76 -1.87 -16.89
CA MET A 76 3.68 -0.98 -17.58
C MET A 76 4.26 -1.67 -18.82
N LYS A 77 4.53 -0.88 -19.86
CA LYS A 77 5.23 -1.33 -21.07
C LYS A 77 6.59 -0.66 -21.12
N VAL A 78 7.65 -1.41 -21.41
CA VAL A 78 9.00 -0.86 -21.57
C VAL A 78 9.06 -0.07 -22.89
N LEU A 79 9.69 1.10 -22.83
CA LEU A 79 10.02 1.90 -24.00
C LEU A 79 11.42 1.48 -24.49
N PRO A 80 11.55 0.74 -25.60
CA PRO A 80 12.81 0.11 -26.00
C PRO A 80 13.94 1.12 -26.24
N GLN A 81 13.61 2.31 -26.75
CA GLN A 81 14.57 3.39 -26.96
C GLN A 81 15.11 4.01 -25.66
N PHE A 82 14.52 3.69 -24.51
CA PHE A 82 14.86 4.26 -23.21
C PHE A 82 15.32 3.21 -22.22
N VAL A 83 16.13 2.22 -22.64
CA VAL A 83 16.78 1.28 -21.71
C VAL A 83 18.19 1.79 -21.42
N PHE A 84 18.41 2.31 -20.22
CA PHE A 84 19.66 2.95 -19.80
C PHE A 84 20.62 1.98 -19.11
N ASN A 85 20.10 1.02 -18.35
CA ASN A 85 20.88 -0.08 -17.79
C ASN A 85 20.05 -1.37 -17.85
N SER A 86 20.62 -2.43 -18.41
CA SER A 86 19.88 -3.67 -18.70
C SER A 86 19.90 -4.68 -17.55
N ARG A 87 20.76 -4.49 -16.54
CA ARG A 87 20.90 -5.40 -15.40
C ARG A 87 21.51 -4.70 -14.19
N ASP A 88 20.96 -5.00 -13.02
CA ASP A 88 21.51 -4.72 -11.68
C ASP A 88 22.16 -3.33 -11.49
N PRO A 89 21.36 -2.27 -11.28
CA PRO A 89 19.89 -2.25 -11.34
C PRO A 89 19.37 -2.09 -12.77
N ILE A 90 18.19 -2.60 -13.06
CA ILE A 90 17.54 -2.32 -14.35
C ILE A 90 17.07 -0.86 -14.31
N VAL A 91 17.46 -0.07 -15.30
CA VAL A 91 17.04 1.34 -15.45
C VAL A 91 16.44 1.51 -16.83
N CYS A 92 15.13 1.75 -16.90
CA CYS A 92 14.42 1.89 -18.16
C CYS A 92 13.25 2.88 -18.09
N GLY A 93 12.94 3.49 -19.23
CA GLY A 93 11.72 4.22 -19.48
C GLY A 93 10.56 3.26 -19.70
N VAL A 94 9.42 3.57 -19.09
CA VAL A 94 8.19 2.79 -19.20
C VAL A 94 6.98 3.69 -19.40
N MET A 95 5.99 3.20 -20.13
CA MET A 95 4.64 3.77 -20.18
C MET A 95 3.76 3.04 -19.16
N VAL A 96 3.10 3.78 -18.27
CA VAL A 96 2.11 3.19 -17.36
C VAL A 96 0.79 3.01 -18.11
N GLU A 97 0.45 1.77 -18.47
CA GLU A 97 -0.77 1.43 -19.22
C GLU A 97 -2.00 1.36 -18.32
N ALA A 98 -1.82 0.91 -17.07
CA ALA A 98 -2.88 0.84 -16.07
C ALA A 98 -2.35 0.94 -14.64
N GLY A 99 -3.19 1.46 -13.75
CA GLY A 99 -2.92 1.51 -12.32
C GLY A 99 -1.91 2.58 -11.91
N ILE A 100 -1.17 2.29 -10.85
CA ILE A 100 -0.22 3.22 -10.21
C ILE A 100 1.03 2.45 -9.81
N VAL A 101 2.19 2.88 -10.28
CA VAL A 101 3.48 2.41 -9.77
C VAL A 101 3.98 3.37 -8.69
N LYS A 102 4.51 2.82 -7.61
CA LYS A 102 5.08 3.56 -6.48
C LYS A 102 6.45 2.98 -6.16
N GLU A 103 7.34 3.79 -5.59
CA GLU A 103 8.54 3.25 -4.93
C GLU A 103 8.18 2.15 -3.93
N GLY A 104 9.00 1.09 -3.89
CA GLY A 104 8.74 -0.13 -3.13
C GLY A 104 7.85 -1.15 -3.84
N THR A 105 7.33 -0.86 -5.04
CA THR A 105 6.50 -1.82 -5.79
C THR A 105 7.38 -2.96 -6.33
N PRO A 106 7.15 -4.23 -5.92
CA PRO A 106 7.81 -5.37 -6.52
C PRO A 106 7.27 -5.60 -7.95
N ILE A 107 8.13 -5.98 -8.89
CA ILE A 107 7.80 -6.10 -10.31
C ILE A 107 8.09 -7.51 -10.82
N CYS A 108 7.18 -8.04 -11.63
CA CYS A 108 7.37 -9.30 -12.34
C CYS A 108 6.87 -9.23 -13.80
N VAL A 109 7.25 -10.26 -14.57
CA VAL A 109 6.91 -10.42 -16.00
C VAL A 109 5.99 -11.63 -16.19
N PRO A 110 4.67 -11.44 -16.35
CA PRO A 110 3.71 -12.56 -16.40
C PRO A 110 3.94 -13.53 -17.56
N SER A 111 4.29 -13.02 -18.74
CA SER A 111 4.54 -13.80 -19.97
C SER A 111 5.75 -14.75 -19.85
N LYS A 112 6.61 -14.52 -18.86
CA LYS A 112 7.81 -15.33 -18.58
C LYS A 112 7.63 -16.08 -17.27
N GLU A 113 6.49 -16.76 -17.09
CA GLU A 113 6.18 -17.51 -15.86
C GLU A 113 6.29 -16.67 -14.57
N PHE A 114 5.89 -15.40 -14.64
CA PHE A 114 6.00 -14.45 -13.53
C PHE A 114 7.44 -14.23 -13.03
N VAL A 115 8.44 -14.26 -13.93
CA VAL A 115 9.83 -13.91 -13.60
C VAL A 115 9.88 -12.61 -12.82
N GLU A 116 10.44 -12.69 -11.61
CA GLU A 116 10.57 -11.57 -10.70
C GLU A 116 11.80 -10.74 -11.07
N LEU A 117 11.59 -9.45 -11.29
CA LEU A 117 12.66 -8.54 -11.68
C LEU A 117 13.32 -7.90 -10.47
N GLY A 118 12.54 -7.62 -9.42
CA GLY A 118 13.01 -6.84 -8.28
C GLY A 118 11.97 -5.88 -7.74
N VAL A 119 12.46 -4.80 -7.11
CA VAL A 119 11.64 -3.76 -6.49
C VAL A 119 11.98 -2.40 -7.10
N VAL A 120 10.96 -1.60 -7.40
CA VAL A 120 11.16 -0.21 -7.85
C VAL A 120 11.73 0.62 -6.71
N THR A 121 12.91 1.21 -6.89
CA THR A 121 13.59 2.05 -5.88
C THR A 121 13.65 3.52 -6.25
N SER A 122 13.37 3.88 -7.51
CA SER A 122 13.29 5.27 -7.97
C SER A 122 12.33 5.37 -9.15
N ILE A 123 11.58 6.48 -9.19
CA ILE A 123 10.75 6.87 -10.33
C ILE A 123 11.08 8.33 -10.69
N GLU A 124 11.36 8.59 -11.96
CA GLU A 124 11.71 9.93 -12.44
C GLU A 124 10.83 10.36 -13.61
N VAL A 125 10.33 11.59 -13.53
CA VAL A 125 9.62 12.29 -14.61
C VAL A 125 10.45 13.50 -14.97
N ASN A 126 10.93 13.60 -16.22
CA ASN A 126 11.75 14.73 -16.68
C ASN A 126 12.93 15.04 -15.72
N HIS A 127 13.67 14.00 -15.29
CA HIS A 127 14.80 14.09 -14.35
C HIS A 127 14.47 14.58 -12.93
N LYS A 128 13.18 14.61 -12.55
CA LYS A 128 12.74 14.88 -11.18
C LYS A 128 12.20 13.61 -10.56
N GLN A 129 12.71 13.26 -9.37
CA GLN A 129 12.19 12.14 -8.60
C GLN A 129 10.75 12.40 -8.16
N VAL A 130 9.92 11.37 -8.26
CA VAL A 130 8.52 11.37 -7.84
C VAL A 130 8.22 10.08 -7.08
N GLU A 131 7.36 10.14 -6.07
CA GLU A 131 7.01 8.94 -5.30
C GLU A 131 6.15 7.94 -6.10
N THR A 132 5.39 8.44 -7.08
CA THR A 132 4.42 7.64 -7.84
C THR A 132 4.29 8.08 -9.29
N ALA A 133 3.90 7.15 -10.16
CA ALA A 133 3.44 7.42 -11.52
C ALA A 133 2.14 6.66 -11.83
N ARG A 134 1.28 7.28 -12.63
CA ARG A 134 -0.09 6.82 -12.93
C ARG A 134 -0.27 6.53 -14.41
N LYS A 135 -1.36 5.82 -14.74
CA LYS A 135 -1.78 5.56 -16.11
C LYS A 135 -1.63 6.77 -17.04
N GLY A 136 -1.03 6.53 -18.21
CA GLY A 136 -0.80 7.52 -19.27
C GLY A 136 0.50 8.32 -19.13
N GLN A 137 1.28 8.09 -18.06
CA GLN A 137 2.57 8.74 -17.88
C GLN A 137 3.71 7.88 -18.40
N GLU A 138 4.67 8.52 -19.06
CA GLU A 138 5.98 7.96 -19.39
C GLU A 138 6.97 8.38 -18.29
N VAL A 139 7.60 7.40 -17.66
CA VAL A 139 8.52 7.61 -16.53
C VAL A 139 9.75 6.73 -16.66
N CYS A 140 10.87 7.19 -16.10
CA CYS A 140 12.04 6.33 -15.90
C CYS A 140 11.91 5.63 -14.55
N ILE A 141 12.12 4.32 -14.52
CA ILE A 141 12.12 3.54 -13.28
C ILE A 141 13.48 2.85 -13.08
N LYS A 142 13.88 2.73 -11.81
CA LYS A 142 14.99 1.90 -11.36
C LYS A 142 14.45 0.70 -10.61
N ILE A 143 14.81 -0.50 -11.04
CA ILE A 143 14.43 -1.77 -10.41
C ILE A 143 15.69 -2.43 -9.85
N GLU A 144 15.76 -2.57 -8.53
CA GLU A 144 16.84 -3.31 -7.87
C GLU A 144 16.48 -4.78 -7.70
N PRO A 145 17.43 -5.70 -7.93
CA PRO A 145 17.15 -7.13 -7.82
C PRO A 145 16.82 -7.55 -6.39
N ILE A 146 16.13 -8.68 -6.27
CA ILE A 146 15.83 -9.28 -4.97
C ILE A 146 17.13 -9.84 -4.36
N PRO A 147 17.50 -9.47 -3.12
CA PRO A 147 18.69 -10.00 -2.47
C PRO A 147 18.66 -11.53 -2.39
N GLY A 148 19.77 -12.17 -2.77
CA GLY A 148 19.90 -13.64 -2.76
C GLY A 148 19.43 -14.34 -4.04
N GLU A 149 18.79 -13.62 -4.98
CA GLU A 149 18.45 -14.14 -6.30
C GLU A 149 19.43 -13.64 -7.38
N SER A 150 19.55 -14.42 -8.46
CA SER A 150 20.32 -13.99 -9.63
C SER A 150 19.61 -12.82 -10.36
N PRO A 151 20.27 -11.65 -10.55
CA PRO A 151 19.64 -10.52 -11.21
C PRO A 151 19.19 -10.84 -12.63
N LYS A 152 17.97 -10.42 -12.97
CA LYS A 152 17.41 -10.55 -14.31
C LYS A 152 17.94 -9.46 -15.23
N MET A 153 17.87 -9.72 -16.52
CA MET A 153 18.49 -8.88 -17.56
C MET A 153 17.49 -8.64 -18.69
N PHE A 154 17.31 -7.37 -19.05
CA PHE A 154 16.58 -6.94 -20.23
C PHE A 154 17.31 -7.40 -21.51
N GLY A 155 16.57 -7.93 -22.48
CA GLY A 155 17.10 -8.54 -23.71
C GLY A 155 17.51 -10.00 -23.57
N ARG A 156 17.41 -10.60 -22.38
CA ARG A 156 17.66 -12.04 -22.17
C ARG A 156 16.52 -12.75 -21.46
N HIS A 157 16.09 -12.21 -20.30
CA HIS A 157 15.03 -12.82 -19.51
C HIS A 157 13.64 -12.26 -19.86
N PHE A 158 13.61 -11.00 -20.31
CA PHE A 158 12.42 -10.29 -20.79
C PHE A 158 12.86 -9.19 -21.77
N ASP A 159 11.94 -8.68 -22.57
CA ASP A 159 12.18 -7.63 -23.58
C ASP A 159 11.02 -6.62 -23.65
N GLU A 160 11.04 -5.71 -24.63
CA GLU A 160 10.03 -4.66 -24.79
C GLU A 160 8.63 -5.16 -25.20
N THR A 161 8.53 -6.41 -25.66
CA THR A 161 7.25 -7.03 -26.00
C THR A 161 6.52 -7.51 -24.74
N ASP A 162 7.25 -7.70 -23.64
CA ASP A 162 6.72 -8.13 -22.36
C ASP A 162 6.13 -6.96 -21.56
N PHE A 163 5.05 -7.24 -20.81
CA PHE A 163 4.51 -6.29 -19.84
C PHE A 163 5.14 -6.51 -18.46
N LEU A 164 5.43 -5.40 -17.78
CA LEU A 164 5.82 -5.39 -16.37
C LEU A 164 4.57 -5.15 -15.52
N VAL A 165 4.38 -5.97 -14.48
CA VAL A 165 3.25 -5.81 -13.55
C VAL A 165 3.72 -5.81 -12.10
N SER A 166 2.97 -5.13 -11.24
CA SER A 166 3.17 -5.18 -9.79
C SER A 166 2.96 -6.59 -9.26
N LYS A 167 3.87 -7.08 -8.41
CA LYS A 167 3.73 -8.38 -7.79
C LYS A 167 2.88 -8.29 -6.50
N LYS A 168 1.68 -8.87 -6.46
CA LYS A 168 0.92 -8.96 -5.20
C LYS A 168 1.63 -9.93 -4.24
N ARG A 169 1.80 -9.52 -2.98
CA ARG A 169 2.35 -10.35 -1.89
C ARG A 169 1.32 -11.37 -1.34
N THR A 170 0.47 -11.92 -2.20
CA THR A 170 -0.54 -12.91 -1.81
C THR A 170 0.00 -14.31 -2.11
N LYS A 171 -0.18 -15.24 -1.16
CA LYS A 171 0.21 -16.66 -1.33
C LYS A 171 -0.65 -17.42 -2.35
N ASP A 172 -1.76 -16.82 -2.78
CA ASP A 172 -2.73 -17.41 -3.71
C ASP A 172 -2.52 -16.94 -5.17
N ARG A 173 -2.09 -17.87 -6.03
CA ARG A 173 -1.81 -17.63 -7.45
C ARG A 173 -3.07 -17.49 -8.31
N SER A 174 -4.26 -17.77 -7.77
CA SER A 174 -5.53 -17.70 -8.51
C SER A 174 -5.99 -16.25 -8.80
N LEU A 175 -5.67 -15.29 -7.92
CA LEU A 175 -6.09 -13.88 -8.02
C LEU A 175 -5.38 -13.07 -9.12
N TRP A 176 -4.51 -13.71 -9.92
CA TRP A 176 -3.76 -13.09 -11.01
C TRP A 176 -4.45 -13.20 -12.38
N HIS A 177 -5.34 -14.18 -12.56
CA HIS A 177 -6.07 -14.41 -13.80
C HIS A 177 -6.79 -13.16 -14.36
N PRO A 178 -7.41 -12.28 -13.54
CA PRO A 178 -8.15 -11.14 -14.06
C PRO A 178 -7.30 -10.01 -14.67
N LEU A 179 -6.00 -9.94 -14.39
CA LEU A 179 -5.12 -8.85 -14.85
C LEU A 179 -4.42 -9.15 -16.18
N VAL A 180 -4.34 -10.42 -16.56
CA VAL A 180 -3.62 -10.91 -17.74
C VAL A 180 -4.55 -11.14 -18.93
N ASP A 181 -5.86 -11.20 -18.70
CA ASP A 181 -6.83 -11.55 -19.74
C ASP A 181 -7.11 -10.41 -20.73
N HIS A 182 -7.19 -10.76 -22.02
CA HIS A 182 -7.30 -9.83 -23.13
C HIS A 182 -8.76 -9.39 -23.37
N GLY A 183 -9.09 -8.12 -23.06
CA GLY A 183 -10.33 -7.49 -23.53
C GLY A 183 -10.63 -6.14 -22.88
N PRO A 184 -11.46 -5.28 -23.51
CA PRO A 184 -11.75 -3.91 -23.04
C PRO A 184 -12.76 -3.85 -21.89
N ARG A 185 -12.86 -4.89 -21.04
CA ARG A 185 -13.84 -4.94 -19.95
C ARG A 185 -13.18 -4.57 -18.62
N ARG A 186 -13.61 -3.41 -18.11
CA ARG A 186 -13.53 -2.92 -16.72
C ARG A 186 -12.53 -3.67 -15.83
N PHE A 187 -11.39 -3.04 -15.58
CA PHE A 187 -10.58 -3.33 -14.39
C PHE A 187 -11.48 -3.18 -13.17
N HIS A 188 -11.93 -4.28 -12.58
CA HIS A 188 -12.36 -4.25 -11.19
C HIS A 188 -11.09 -4.03 -10.38
N VAL A 189 -10.93 -2.78 -9.95
CA VAL A 189 -10.09 -2.46 -8.81
C VAL A 189 -10.65 -3.34 -7.70
N ILE A 190 -9.96 -4.44 -7.40
CA ILE A 190 -10.11 -5.07 -6.10
C ILE A 190 -9.53 -4.01 -5.17
N ASP A 191 -10.40 -3.11 -4.71
CA ASP A 191 -10.12 -2.22 -3.60
C ASP A 191 -9.83 -3.14 -2.42
N ILE A 192 -8.54 -3.45 -2.24
CA ILE A 192 -8.07 -3.97 -0.97
C ILE A 192 -8.16 -2.78 -0.04
N ASP A 193 -9.35 -2.56 0.52
CA ASP A 193 -9.52 -1.62 1.62
C ASP A 193 -8.59 -2.10 2.74
N PRO A 194 -7.52 -1.36 3.07
CA PRO A 194 -6.61 -1.77 4.14
C PRO A 194 -7.29 -1.81 5.51
N LEU A 195 -8.56 -1.38 5.61
CA LEU A 195 -9.38 -1.42 6.81
C LEU A 195 -10.38 -2.59 6.85
N ASN A 196 -10.51 -3.42 5.80
CA ASN A 196 -11.47 -4.52 5.80
C ASN A 196 -10.99 -5.79 5.06
N PRO A 197 -10.21 -6.67 5.72
CA PRO A 197 -9.69 -7.88 5.10
C PRO A 197 -10.70 -9.03 4.91
N ILE A 198 -12.01 -8.85 5.20
CA ILE A 198 -12.97 -9.97 5.33
C ILE A 198 -14.09 -9.97 4.27
N SER A 199 -14.18 -9.01 3.36
CA SER A 199 -15.33 -8.97 2.42
C SER A 199 -15.18 -9.83 1.16
N GLN A 200 -14.79 -11.11 1.26
CA GLN A 200 -15.06 -12.15 0.24
C GLN A 200 -15.22 -13.53 0.88
N ILE A 201 -16.46 -13.89 1.23
CA ILE A 201 -17.00 -15.25 1.09
C ILE A 201 -17.77 -15.28 -0.22
#